data_AF-A0A355A688-F1
#
_entry.id   AF-A0A355A688-F1
#
_cell.length_a   1.000
_cell.length_b   1.000
_cell.length_c   1.000
_cell.angle_alpha   90.00
_cell.angle_beta   90.00
_cell.angle_gamma   90.00
#
_symmetry.space_group_name_H-M   'P 1'
#
loop_
_entity.id
_entity.type
_entity.pdbx_description
1 polymer ?
#
loop_
_entity_poly.entity_id
_entity_poly.type
_entity_poly.pdbx_seq_one_letter_code
_entity_poly.pdbx_strand_id
1 'polypeptide(L)'
;MDFIQSVFATEASTEDQLIVLNFMLDVVKEDLRTDLLSYIFYSQIDFSREFDWPFPVTCRDEAGNEILTEKGKTEVDLAQSCVLVLPWRRDRLYNQIINIFKNDFHYIERNHKAWYFPYISLCYVYNGRHSVASGVGHKKGKIEARQYDITKLFPHVNTDGKYWYNSHTGERAGEVPDFRISIIYEIARAILKKETAPM
;
A
#
# COMPACT_ATOMS: atom_id res chain seq x y z
N MET A 1 -2.00 -18.41 3.99
CA MET A 1 -1.10 -17.85 5.05
C MET A 1 -0.08 -18.89 5.54
N ASP A 2 -0.05 -20.06 4.91
CA ASP A 2 0.65 -21.26 5.37
C ASP A 2 2.17 -21.06 5.45
N PHE A 3 2.75 -20.26 4.54
CA PHE A 3 4.17 -19.96 4.60
C PHE A 3 4.53 -19.10 5.83
N ILE A 4 3.74 -18.09 6.18
CA ILE A 4 3.97 -17.29 7.41
C ILE A 4 3.84 -18.16 8.65
N GLN A 5 2.84 -19.06 8.67
CA GLN A 5 2.71 -20.04 9.75
C GLN A 5 3.92 -20.97 9.82
N SER A 6 4.46 -21.39 8.68
CA SER A 6 5.67 -22.21 8.62
C SER A 6 6.89 -21.47 9.16
N VAL A 7 7.04 -20.17 8.87
CA VAL A 7 8.10 -19.31 9.43
C VAL A 7 8.01 -19.29 10.96
N PHE A 8 6.81 -19.19 11.51
CA PHE A 8 6.60 -19.22 12.96
C PHE A 8 6.73 -20.61 13.60
N ALA A 9 6.55 -21.67 12.82
CA ALA A 9 6.74 -23.04 13.29
C ALA A 9 8.22 -23.47 13.28
N THR A 10 9.10 -22.71 12.63
CA THR A 10 10.54 -22.97 12.68
C THR A 10 11.12 -22.63 14.06
N GLU A 11 12.17 -23.35 14.48
CA GLU A 11 12.98 -23.03 15.67
C GLU A 11 13.89 -21.80 15.45
N ALA A 12 13.65 -21.01 14.39
CA ALA A 12 14.45 -19.85 14.06
C ALA A 12 14.30 -18.74 15.11
N SER A 13 15.35 -17.92 15.26
CA SER A 13 15.33 -16.78 16.17
C SER A 13 14.27 -15.74 15.76
N THR A 14 13.84 -14.89 16.70
CA THR A 14 12.94 -13.76 16.37
C THR A 14 13.55 -12.85 15.28
N GLU A 15 14.87 -12.67 15.30
CA GLU A 15 15.60 -11.91 14.27
C GLU A 15 15.46 -12.55 12.88
N ASP A 16 15.70 -13.86 12.77
CA ASP A 16 15.55 -14.58 11.50
C ASP A 16 14.10 -14.52 10.98
N GLN A 17 13.12 -14.66 11.87
CA GLN A 17 11.71 -14.54 11.51
C GLN A 17 11.38 -13.14 10.97
N LEU A 18 11.91 -12.08 11.60
CA LEU A 18 11.75 -10.71 11.14
C LEU A 18 12.44 -10.50 9.78
N ILE A 19 13.62 -11.06 9.54
CA ILE A 19 14.30 -11.00 8.24
C ILE A 19 13.42 -11.60 7.15
N VAL A 20 12.87 -12.80 7.38
CA VAL A 20 12.01 -13.48 6.41
C VAL A 20 10.72 -12.70 6.17
N LEU A 21 10.05 -12.22 7.23
CA LEU A 21 8.81 -11.45 7.10
C LEU A 21 9.01 -10.14 6.34
N ASN A 22 10.08 -9.40 6.61
CA ASN A 22 10.40 -8.17 5.89
C ASN A 22 10.71 -8.45 4.42
N PHE A 23 11.46 -9.51 4.13
CA PHE A 23 11.71 -9.94 2.75
C PHE A 23 10.40 -10.26 2.03
N MET A 24 9.49 -11.01 2.66
CA MET A 24 8.17 -11.30 2.09
C MET A 24 7.36 -10.02 1.85
N LEU A 25 7.34 -9.10 2.82
CA LEU A 25 6.62 -7.84 2.71
C LEU A 25 7.11 -7.06 1.48
N ASP A 26 8.42 -6.95 1.29
CA ASP A 26 9.01 -6.22 0.17
C ASP A 26 8.73 -6.88 -1.17
N VAL A 27 8.83 -8.20 -1.27
CA VAL A 27 8.53 -8.94 -2.51
C VAL A 27 7.06 -8.79 -2.90
N VAL A 28 6.12 -8.95 -1.97
CA VAL A 28 4.68 -8.83 -2.27
C VAL A 28 4.30 -7.39 -2.64
N LYS A 29 4.91 -6.40 -1.98
CA LYS A 29 4.75 -4.98 -2.34
C LYS A 29 5.24 -4.70 -3.75
N GLU A 30 6.42 -5.19 -4.12
CA GLU A 30 6.99 -4.95 -5.44
C GLU A 30 6.23 -5.68 -6.56
N ASP A 31 5.73 -6.89 -6.29
CA ASP A 31 4.85 -7.62 -7.20
C ASP A 31 3.56 -6.82 -7.48
N LEU A 32 2.88 -6.36 -6.43
CA LEU A 32 1.68 -5.54 -6.58
C LEU A 32 1.97 -4.22 -7.30
N ARG A 33 3.06 -3.54 -6.94
CA ARG A 33 3.49 -2.30 -7.60
C ARG A 33 3.72 -2.50 -9.08
N THR A 34 4.45 -3.55 -9.45
CA THR A 34 4.79 -3.84 -10.85
C THR A 34 3.54 -4.24 -11.64
N ASP A 35 2.67 -5.05 -11.06
CA ASP A 35 1.39 -5.42 -11.67
C ASP A 35 0.54 -4.17 -11.96
N LEU A 36 0.31 -3.30 -10.97
CA LEU A 36 -0.48 -2.08 -11.16
C LEU A 36 0.13 -1.14 -12.21
N LEU A 37 1.45 -0.96 -12.18
CA LEU A 37 2.15 -0.07 -13.11
C LEU A 37 2.13 -0.62 -14.54
N SER A 38 2.28 -1.94 -14.70
CA SER A 38 2.38 -2.59 -16.02
C SER A 38 1.02 -2.94 -16.63
N TYR A 39 -0.04 -3.02 -15.83
CA TYR A 39 -1.38 -3.44 -16.26
C TYR A 39 -1.85 -2.72 -17.53
N ILE A 40 -1.60 -1.41 -17.62
CA ILE A 40 -1.96 -0.56 -18.77
C ILE A 40 -1.34 -1.01 -20.10
N PHE A 41 -0.19 -1.70 -20.09
CA PHE A 41 0.48 -2.12 -21.33
C PHE A 41 -0.19 -3.35 -21.97
N TYR A 42 -0.88 -4.15 -21.17
CA TYR A 42 -1.50 -5.41 -21.62
C TYR A 42 -3.03 -5.34 -21.69
N SER A 43 -3.65 -4.31 -21.12
CA SER A 43 -5.11 -4.13 -21.09
C SER A 43 -5.71 -3.58 -22.40
N GLN A 44 -6.98 -3.19 -22.42
CA GLN A 44 -7.55 -2.41 -23.52
C GLN A 44 -7.10 -0.94 -23.42
N ILE A 45 -7.33 -0.14 -24.48
CA ILE A 45 -6.88 1.28 -24.55
C ILE A 45 -7.36 2.10 -23.35
N ASP A 46 -8.60 1.86 -22.94
CA ASP A 46 -9.22 2.32 -21.71
C ASP A 46 -9.69 1.09 -20.93
N PHE A 47 -9.44 1.06 -19.62
CA PHE A 47 -9.87 -0.04 -18.76
C PHE A 47 -10.37 0.48 -17.42
N SER A 48 -11.28 -0.27 -16.79
CA SER A 48 -11.96 0.08 -15.55
C SER A 48 -11.49 -0.77 -14.38
N ARG A 49 -10.23 -1.22 -14.35
CA ARG A 49 -9.69 -1.89 -13.16
C ARG A 49 -9.75 -0.89 -12.02
N GLU A 50 -10.62 -1.17 -11.07
CA GLU A 50 -10.75 -0.39 -9.86
C GLU A 50 -9.70 -0.87 -8.86
N PHE A 51 -9.08 0.09 -8.20
CA PHE A 51 -8.22 -0.15 -7.06
C PHE A 51 -8.57 0.94 -6.07
N ASP A 52 -9.36 0.59 -5.07
CA ASP A 52 -9.85 1.55 -4.09
C ASP A 52 -8.86 1.68 -2.92
N TRP A 53 -9.32 2.14 -1.76
CA TRP A 53 -8.59 2.18 -0.49
C TRP A 53 -7.78 0.90 -0.24
N PRO A 54 -6.44 0.98 -0.19
CA PRO A 54 -5.61 -0.18 0.10
C PRO A 54 -5.93 -0.74 1.49
N PHE A 55 -6.02 0.12 2.51
CA PHE A 55 -6.29 -0.33 3.87
C PHE A 55 -7.47 0.45 4.45
N PRO A 56 -8.21 -0.15 5.39
CA PRO A 56 -9.09 0.60 6.27
C PRO A 56 -8.27 1.70 6.96
N VAL A 57 -8.85 2.90 7.04
CA VAL A 57 -8.25 4.05 7.75
C VAL A 57 -9.06 4.46 8.98
N THR A 58 -10.24 3.86 9.17
CA THR A 58 -11.07 4.03 10.35
C THR A 58 -11.57 2.67 10.81
N CYS A 59 -11.75 2.51 12.11
CA CYS A 59 -12.41 1.37 12.73
C CYS A 59 -12.97 1.84 14.09
N ARG A 60 -13.95 1.12 14.63
CA ARG A 60 -14.41 1.33 16.01
C ARG A 60 -13.77 0.32 16.94
N ASP A 61 -13.35 0.78 18.11
CA ASP A 61 -12.88 -0.10 19.19
C ASP A 61 -14.03 -0.88 19.85
N GLU A 62 -13.69 -1.70 20.85
CA GLU A 62 -14.63 -2.50 21.64
C GLU A 62 -15.69 -1.68 22.40
N ALA A 63 -15.37 -0.42 22.71
CA ALA A 63 -16.27 0.53 23.36
C ALA A 63 -17.07 1.36 22.34
N GLY A 64 -16.87 1.14 21.03
CA GLY A 64 -17.54 1.85 19.95
C GLY A 64 -16.90 3.19 19.56
N ASN A 65 -15.76 3.57 20.13
CA ASN A 65 -15.06 4.81 19.79
C ASN A 65 -14.33 4.69 18.46
N GLU A 66 -14.33 5.76 17.67
CA GLU A 66 -13.59 5.79 16.39
C GLU A 66 -12.08 5.92 16.62
N ILE A 67 -11.31 5.08 15.95
CA ILE A 67 -9.84 5.09 15.99
C ILE A 67 -9.31 6.00 14.90
N LEU A 68 -8.67 7.10 15.30
CA LEU A 68 -8.06 8.07 14.39
C LEU A 68 -6.66 7.61 13.94
N THR A 69 -6.51 7.38 12.63
CA THR A 69 -5.24 6.96 12.01
C THR A 69 -4.52 8.08 11.25
N GLU A 70 -5.21 9.16 10.85
CA GLU A 70 -4.60 10.27 10.10
C GLU A 70 -3.54 11.00 10.95
N LYS A 71 -2.36 11.25 10.36
CA LYS A 71 -1.21 11.90 11.01
C LYS A 71 -0.81 13.23 10.36
N GLY A 72 -1.54 13.68 9.33
CA GLY A 72 -1.22 14.87 8.55
C GLY A 72 -0.69 14.53 7.16
N LYS A 73 0.23 15.34 6.65
CA LYS A 73 0.83 15.17 5.32
C LYS A 73 2.34 14.98 5.40
N THR A 74 2.92 14.25 4.45
CA THR A 74 4.37 14.06 4.33
C THR A 74 4.80 14.01 2.87
N GLU A 75 6.09 14.27 2.62
CA GLU A 75 6.71 14.14 1.30
C GLU A 75 7.06 12.66 1.04
N VAL A 76 6.77 12.20 -0.18
CA VAL A 76 7.10 10.86 -0.67
C VAL A 76 7.97 10.99 -1.91
N ASP A 77 9.16 10.39 -1.84
CA ASP A 77 10.07 10.29 -2.98
C ASP A 77 9.67 9.13 -3.89
N LEU A 78 9.42 9.44 -5.17
CA LEU A 78 8.95 8.47 -6.17
C LEU A 78 10.02 7.44 -6.57
N ALA A 79 11.30 7.68 -6.26
CA ALA A 79 12.39 6.77 -6.54
C ALA A 79 12.64 5.75 -5.41
N GLN A 80 12.29 6.10 -4.17
CA GLN A 80 12.64 5.31 -2.98
C GLN A 80 11.47 4.54 -2.37
N SER A 81 10.25 5.06 -2.50
CA SER A 81 9.08 4.44 -1.86
C SER A 81 8.43 3.39 -2.75
N CYS A 82 7.75 2.41 -2.14
CA CYS A 82 6.83 1.56 -2.89
C CYS A 82 5.59 2.38 -3.25
N VAL A 83 5.54 2.89 -4.48
CA VAL A 83 4.43 3.71 -4.98
C VAL A 83 3.50 2.87 -5.84
N LEU A 84 2.31 2.55 -5.30
CA LEU A 84 1.21 1.94 -6.03
C LEU A 84 0.48 3.02 -6.85
N VAL A 85 0.45 2.83 -8.17
CA VAL A 85 -0.23 3.74 -9.08
C VAL A 85 -0.78 2.97 -10.28
N LEU A 86 -2.05 3.21 -10.61
CA LEU A 86 -2.75 2.57 -11.71
C LEU A 86 -3.13 3.61 -12.78
N PRO A 87 -2.26 3.91 -13.75
CA PRO A 87 -2.61 4.80 -14.87
C PRO A 87 -3.66 4.12 -15.75
N TRP A 88 -4.65 4.88 -16.23
CA TRP A 88 -5.87 4.31 -16.83
C TRP A 88 -6.09 4.69 -18.31
N ARG A 89 -5.15 5.45 -18.90
CA ARG A 89 -5.24 5.97 -20.27
C ARG A 89 -3.89 5.97 -20.96
N ARG A 90 -3.74 5.18 -22.02
CA ARG A 90 -2.46 4.93 -22.69
C ARG A 90 -1.85 6.17 -23.32
N ASP A 91 -2.67 6.96 -24.01
CA ASP A 91 -2.24 8.21 -24.65
C ASP A 91 -1.69 9.21 -23.61
N ARG A 92 -2.37 9.34 -22.48
CA ARG A 92 -1.93 10.20 -21.37
C ARG A 92 -0.65 9.67 -20.74
N LEU A 93 -0.53 8.35 -20.54
CA LEU A 93 0.69 7.76 -20.00
C LEU A 93 1.87 7.95 -20.97
N TYR A 94 1.69 7.64 -22.26
CA TYR A 94 2.71 7.82 -23.30
C TYR A 94 3.26 9.25 -23.32
N ASN A 95 2.37 10.25 -23.32
CA ASN A 95 2.76 11.65 -23.29
C ASN A 95 3.56 12.00 -22.02
N GLN A 96 3.16 11.47 -20.86
CA GLN A 96 3.85 11.70 -19.60
C GLN A 96 5.22 10.99 -19.54
N ILE A 97 5.33 9.77 -20.07
CA ILE A 97 6.61 9.03 -20.21
C ILE A 97 7.64 9.88 -20.94
N ILE A 98 7.27 10.44 -22.10
CA ILE A 98 8.18 11.27 -22.88
C ILE A 98 8.47 12.59 -22.16
N ASN A 99 7.45 13.24 -21.61
CA ASN A 99 7.59 14.53 -20.93
C ASN A 99 8.55 14.44 -19.74
N ILE A 100 8.37 13.48 -18.83
CA ILE A 100 9.18 13.35 -17.61
C ILE A 100 10.54 12.71 -17.91
N PHE A 101 10.69 11.99 -19.02
CA PHE A 101 12.03 11.60 -19.47
C PHE A 101 12.85 12.86 -19.82
N LYS A 102 12.27 13.77 -20.60
CA LYS A 102 12.94 14.98 -21.12
C LYS A 102 13.04 16.13 -20.11
N ASN A 103 12.07 16.23 -19.20
CA ASN A 103 11.94 17.33 -18.25
C ASN A 103 11.92 16.83 -16.79
N ASP A 104 11.88 17.74 -15.83
CA ASP A 104 11.70 17.39 -14.43
C ASP A 104 10.23 17.08 -14.09
N PHE A 105 10.05 16.28 -13.05
CA PHE A 105 8.72 16.05 -12.49
C PHE A 105 8.32 17.26 -11.64
N HIS A 106 7.14 17.82 -11.91
CA HIS A 106 6.58 18.93 -11.13
C HIS A 106 5.37 18.45 -10.33
N TYR A 107 5.44 18.58 -9.00
CA TYR A 107 4.32 18.34 -8.11
C TYR A 107 3.23 19.42 -8.30
N ILE A 108 1.98 18.99 -8.37
CA ILE A 108 0.79 19.83 -8.52
C ILE A 108 -0.20 19.42 -7.43
N GLU A 109 -0.25 20.18 -6.33
CA GLU A 109 -1.05 19.82 -5.15
C GLU A 109 -2.51 19.52 -5.48
N ARG A 110 -3.14 20.28 -6.37
CA ARG A 110 -4.55 20.07 -6.74
C ARG A 110 -4.80 18.78 -7.53
N ASN A 111 -3.76 18.19 -8.10
CA ASN A 111 -3.85 17.04 -9.00
C ASN A 111 -3.22 15.76 -8.41
N HIS A 112 -2.01 15.85 -7.86
CA HIS A 112 -1.32 14.70 -7.27
C HIS A 112 -1.85 14.47 -5.87
N LYS A 113 -2.64 13.40 -5.71
CA LYS A 113 -3.24 13.03 -4.43
C LYS A 113 -2.89 11.59 -4.11
N ALA A 114 -2.43 11.38 -2.88
CA ALA A 114 -1.96 10.08 -2.42
C ALA A 114 -2.20 9.87 -0.93
N TRP A 115 -2.23 8.61 -0.54
CA TRP A 115 -2.18 8.14 0.85
C TRP A 115 -0.87 7.42 1.10
N TYR A 116 -0.26 7.67 2.26
CA TYR A 116 0.99 7.07 2.65
C TYR A 116 0.84 6.31 3.97
N PHE A 117 1.39 5.10 4.00
CA PHE A 117 1.36 4.16 5.11
C PHE A 117 2.81 3.91 5.56
N PRO A 118 3.33 4.73 6.50
CA PRO A 118 4.76 4.77 6.80
C PRO A 118 5.32 3.47 7.36
N TYR A 119 4.53 2.76 8.17
CA TYR A 119 4.99 1.52 8.81
C TYR A 119 5.42 0.45 7.80
N ILE A 120 4.87 0.48 6.60
CA ILE A 120 5.20 -0.45 5.50
C ILE A 120 5.82 0.25 4.28
N SER A 121 6.15 1.54 4.40
CA SER A 121 6.70 2.39 3.33
C SER A 121 5.94 2.26 2.00
N LEU A 122 4.60 2.30 2.07
CA LEU A 122 3.70 2.14 0.93
C LEU A 122 2.92 3.43 0.66
N CYS A 123 2.99 3.92 -0.57
CA CYS A 123 2.24 5.08 -1.04
C CYS A 123 1.24 4.65 -2.12
N TYR A 124 -0.03 5.00 -1.99
CA TYR A 124 -1.03 4.78 -3.02
C TYR A 124 -1.50 6.10 -3.64
N VAL A 125 -1.40 6.20 -4.96
CA VAL A 125 -1.71 7.41 -5.73
C VAL A 125 -3.05 7.26 -6.42
N TYR A 126 -4.06 7.95 -5.91
CA TYR A 126 -5.43 7.87 -6.43
C TYR A 126 -5.76 8.98 -7.43
N ASN A 127 -4.96 10.06 -7.50
CA ASN A 127 -5.11 11.11 -8.52
C ASN A 127 -3.76 11.58 -9.11
N GLY A 128 -3.78 12.09 -10.35
CA GLY A 128 -2.57 12.46 -11.10
C GLY A 128 -1.73 11.25 -11.56
N ARG A 129 -2.41 10.10 -11.74
CA ARG A 129 -1.82 8.76 -11.89
C ARG A 129 -0.81 8.65 -13.03
N HIS A 130 -1.07 9.26 -14.20
CA HIS A 130 -0.17 9.13 -15.37
C HIS A 130 1.19 9.79 -15.18
N SER A 131 1.21 11.03 -14.68
CA SER A 131 2.46 11.74 -14.40
C SER A 131 3.23 11.06 -13.28
N VAL A 132 2.55 10.58 -12.23
CA VAL A 132 3.21 9.91 -11.11
C VAL A 132 3.76 8.55 -11.54
N ALA A 133 3.01 7.76 -12.32
CA ALA A 133 3.50 6.50 -12.90
C ALA A 133 4.77 6.70 -13.72
N SER A 134 4.82 7.75 -14.54
CA SER A 134 6.04 8.09 -15.28
C SER A 134 7.17 8.60 -14.38
N GLY A 135 6.88 9.35 -13.32
CA GLY A 135 7.86 9.75 -12.30
C GLY A 135 8.48 8.55 -11.59
N VAL A 136 7.66 7.57 -11.19
CA VAL A 136 8.10 6.30 -10.62
C VAL A 136 8.99 5.54 -11.61
N GLY A 137 8.57 5.39 -12.87
CA GLY A 137 9.34 4.67 -13.90
C GLY A 137 10.71 5.30 -14.20
N HIS A 138 10.78 6.64 -14.23
CA HIS A 138 12.03 7.37 -14.44
C HIS A 138 12.80 7.67 -13.16
N LYS A 139 12.30 7.25 -11.99
CA LYS A 139 12.87 7.55 -10.67
C LYS A 139 13.06 9.05 -10.44
N LYS A 140 12.06 9.86 -10.79
CA LYS A 140 12.07 11.32 -10.70
C LYS A 140 10.88 11.85 -9.92
N GLY A 141 11.16 12.82 -9.06
CA GLY A 141 10.16 13.66 -8.43
C GLY A 141 9.69 13.19 -7.07
N LYS A 142 8.93 14.08 -6.44
CA LYS A 142 8.36 13.88 -5.11
C LYS A 142 6.93 14.38 -5.11
N ILE A 143 6.10 13.82 -4.25
CA ILE A 143 4.72 14.25 -4.04
C ILE A 143 4.42 14.39 -2.55
N GLU A 144 3.43 15.18 -2.21
CA GLU A 144 2.88 15.20 -0.86
C GLU A 144 1.73 14.18 -0.74
N ALA A 145 1.71 13.42 0.35
CA ALA A 145 0.69 12.40 0.62
C ALA A 145 0.10 12.57 2.02
N ARG A 146 -1.19 12.25 2.18
CA ARG A 146 -1.81 12.15 3.52
C ARG A 146 -1.34 10.88 4.21
N GLN A 147 -0.91 10.99 5.45
CA GLN A 147 -0.30 9.90 6.20
C GLN A 147 -1.33 9.21 7.11
N TYR A 148 -1.35 7.88 7.07
CA TYR A 148 -2.19 7.04 7.92
C TYR A 148 -1.36 6.02 8.68
N ASP A 149 -1.56 5.97 9.99
CA ASP A 149 -0.95 5.00 10.90
C ASP A 149 -1.87 3.79 11.10
N ILE A 150 -1.74 2.82 10.19
CA ILE A 150 -2.58 1.61 10.18
C ILE A 150 -2.23 0.61 11.30
N THR A 151 -1.09 0.79 11.99
CA THR A 151 -0.70 -0.09 13.10
C THR A 151 -1.73 -0.07 14.23
N LYS A 152 -2.37 1.09 14.43
CA LYS A 152 -3.47 1.27 15.38
C LYS A 152 -4.68 0.39 15.09
N LEU A 153 -4.85 -0.07 13.85
CA LEU A 153 -5.99 -0.89 13.45
C LEU A 153 -5.71 -2.38 13.55
N PHE A 154 -4.46 -2.81 13.67
CA PHE A 154 -4.09 -4.23 13.72
C PHE A 154 -4.83 -5.06 14.79
N PRO A 155 -5.14 -4.52 15.99
CA PRO A 155 -5.94 -5.25 16.99
C PRO A 155 -7.45 -5.27 16.69
N HIS A 156 -7.93 -4.39 15.82
CA HIS A 156 -9.36 -4.08 15.67
C HIS A 156 -9.92 -4.43 14.28
N VAL A 157 -9.05 -4.78 13.35
CA VAL A 157 -9.41 -5.16 11.98
C VAL A 157 -8.82 -6.52 11.66
N ASN A 158 -9.66 -7.39 11.10
CA ASN A 158 -9.28 -8.66 10.51
C ASN A 158 -9.75 -8.75 9.06
N THR A 159 -9.22 -9.72 8.33
CA THR A 159 -9.58 -9.98 6.93
C THR A 159 -9.58 -11.47 6.65
N ASP A 160 -10.47 -11.89 5.74
CA ASP A 160 -10.48 -13.23 5.15
C ASP A 160 -9.74 -13.28 3.79
N GLY A 161 -9.09 -12.17 3.40
CA GLY A 161 -8.44 -12.00 2.12
C GLY A 161 -9.33 -11.41 1.02
N LYS A 162 -10.64 -11.34 1.23
CA LYS A 162 -11.60 -10.73 0.31
C LYS A 162 -12.27 -9.48 0.91
N TYR A 163 -12.55 -9.48 2.19
CA TYR A 163 -13.20 -8.40 2.89
C TYR A 163 -12.45 -8.01 4.16
N TRP A 164 -12.66 -6.77 4.58
CA TRP A 164 -12.24 -6.27 5.89
C TRP A 164 -13.40 -6.40 6.88
N TYR A 165 -13.07 -6.69 8.12
CA TYR A 165 -14.04 -6.86 9.20
C TYR A 165 -13.57 -6.14 10.46
N ASN A 166 -14.52 -5.61 11.22
CA ASN A 166 -14.25 -5.18 12.59
C ASN A 166 -14.10 -6.42 13.47
N SER A 167 -12.96 -6.59 14.13
CA SER A 167 -12.65 -7.76 14.94
C SER A 167 -13.58 -7.94 16.15
N HIS A 168 -14.23 -6.87 16.61
CA HIS A 168 -15.08 -6.87 17.81
C HIS A 168 -16.53 -7.20 17.50
N THR A 169 -17.05 -6.67 16.38
CA THR A 169 -18.46 -6.83 15.99
C THR A 169 -18.66 -7.89 14.91
N GLY A 170 -17.60 -8.28 14.20
CA GLY A 170 -17.68 -9.14 13.01
C GLY A 170 -18.31 -8.44 11.79
N GLU A 171 -18.64 -7.15 11.90
CA GLU A 171 -19.25 -6.40 10.80
C GLU A 171 -18.26 -6.18 9.66
N ARG A 172 -18.73 -6.34 8.42
CA ARG A 172 -17.94 -6.09 7.22
C ARG A 172 -17.71 -4.59 7.05
N ALA A 173 -16.44 -4.19 6.99
CA ALA A 173 -15.99 -2.81 6.83
C ALA A 173 -15.76 -2.42 5.36
N GLY A 174 -15.46 -3.37 4.48
CA GLY A 174 -15.18 -3.09 3.07
C GLY A 174 -14.66 -4.30 2.29
N GLU A 175 -14.34 -4.09 1.01
CA GLU A 175 -13.68 -5.09 0.16
C GLU A 175 -12.17 -4.84 0.10
N VAL A 176 -11.42 -5.94 0.01
CA VAL A 176 -9.98 -5.92 -0.22
C VAL A 176 -9.78 -5.68 -1.72
N PRO A 177 -9.13 -4.57 -2.13
CA PRO A 177 -9.05 -4.20 -3.55
C PRO A 177 -8.16 -5.14 -4.38
N ASP A 178 -7.23 -5.85 -3.72
CA ASP A 178 -6.37 -6.87 -4.30
C ASP A 178 -5.93 -7.81 -3.18
N PHE A 179 -5.99 -9.13 -3.37
CA PHE A 179 -5.66 -10.07 -2.30
C PHE A 179 -4.26 -9.83 -1.70
N ARG A 180 -3.30 -9.31 -2.48
CA ARG A 180 -1.94 -8.98 -2.01
C ARG A 180 -1.94 -7.89 -0.95
N ILE A 181 -2.91 -6.99 -0.97
CA ILE A 181 -3.09 -5.99 0.08
C ILE A 181 -3.42 -6.64 1.42
N SER A 182 -4.28 -7.67 1.43
CA SER A 182 -4.56 -8.42 2.67
C SER A 182 -3.30 -9.13 3.18
N ILE A 183 -2.49 -9.71 2.29
CA ILE A 183 -1.22 -10.34 2.62
C ILE A 183 -0.24 -9.32 3.22
N ILE A 184 -0.09 -8.15 2.59
CA ILE A 184 0.76 -7.05 3.08
C ILE A 184 0.34 -6.63 4.49
N TYR A 185 -0.97 -6.47 4.72
CA TYR A 185 -1.51 -6.12 6.03
C TYR A 185 -1.21 -7.17 7.09
N GLU A 186 -1.42 -8.45 6.77
CA GLU A 186 -1.18 -9.56 7.67
C GLU A 186 0.30 -9.73 8.02
N ILE A 187 1.20 -9.60 7.03
CA ILE A 187 2.65 -9.61 7.27
C ILE A 187 3.05 -8.46 8.19
N ALA A 188 2.58 -7.24 7.90
CA ALA A 188 2.89 -6.06 8.70
C ALA A 188 2.42 -6.22 10.15
N ARG A 189 1.22 -6.76 10.36
CA ARG A 189 0.71 -7.09 11.70
C ARG A 189 1.59 -8.11 12.41
N ALA A 190 2.07 -9.12 11.69
CA ALA A 190 2.93 -10.15 12.24
C ALA A 190 4.31 -9.59 12.64
N ILE A 191 4.88 -8.70 11.83
CA ILE A 191 6.13 -7.97 12.12
C ILE A 191 5.95 -7.17 13.41
N LEU A 192 4.91 -6.34 13.50
CA LEU A 192 4.68 -5.50 14.68
C LEU A 192 4.57 -6.34 15.95
N LYS A 193 3.81 -7.44 15.89
CA LYS A 193 3.65 -8.34 17.02
C LYS A 193 5.00 -8.89 17.51
N LYS A 194 5.93 -9.17 16.61
CA LYS A 194 7.28 -9.67 16.92
C LYS A 194 8.18 -8.56 17.47
N GLU A 195 8.10 -7.36 16.93
CA GLU A 195 8.84 -6.18 17.44
C GLU A 195 8.41 -5.79 18.85
N THR A 196 7.15 -6.00 19.21
CA THR A 196 6.59 -5.64 20.52
C THR A 196 6.54 -6.78 21.54
N ALA A 197 6.92 -8.00 21.16
CA ALA A 197 6.90 -9.14 22.07
C ALA A 197 8.01 -8.97 23.13
N PRO A 198 7.73 -9.21 24.43
CA PRO A 198 8.79 -9.24 25.42
C PRO A 198 9.79 -10.35 25.08
N MET A 199 11.08 -10.00 25.05
CA MET A 199 12.20 -10.95 24.86
C MET A 199 12.27 -11.97 25.99
#